data_AF-A0A183V6Q5-F1
#
_entry.id   AF-A0A183V6Q5-F1
#
_cell.length_a   1.000
_cell.length_b   1.000
_cell.length_c   1.000
_cell.angle_alpha   90.00
_cell.angle_beta   90.00
_cell.angle_gamma   90.00
#
_symmetry.space_group_name_H-M   'P 1'
#
loop_
_entity.id
_entity.type
_entity.pdbx_description
1 polymer ?
#
loop_
_entity_poly.entity_id
_entity_poly.type
_entity_poly.pdbx_seq_one_letter_code
_entity_poly.pdbx_strand_id
1 'polypeptide(L)'
;LKFFKNIAFFFFLQELAASSTAENGDVKKERSFLWLSRAWKIWDDLLDVYPLRAWRTYMDRSPRRCLCVTLCIWLILQFAFAYAQFGFVFFIFSLFMAVILNLGQRKPNEPSAYSVFNPNCERLLGTLTAEHFERDLLRRNRPVS
;
A
#
# COMPACT_ATOMS: atom_id res chain seq x y z
N LEU A 1 -1.40 3.08 -4.41
CA LEU A 1 -0.49 4.14 -3.90
C LEU A 1 -0.45 4.22 -2.37
N LYS A 2 -1.58 4.42 -1.68
CA LYS A 2 -1.63 4.38 -0.20
C LYS A 2 -1.07 3.08 0.42
N PHE A 3 -1.30 1.94 -0.23
CA PHE A 3 -0.73 0.66 0.17
C PHE A 3 0.81 0.66 0.18
N PHE A 4 1.45 1.13 -0.89
CA PHE A 4 2.91 1.29 -0.91
C PHE A 4 3.40 2.34 0.07
N LYS A 5 2.68 3.45 0.21
CA LYS A 5 3.00 4.46 1.22
C LYS A 5 2.99 3.84 2.61
N ASN A 6 1.99 3.01 2.93
CA ASN A 6 1.90 2.32 4.22
C ASN A 6 2.98 1.26 4.42
N ILE A 7 3.30 0.46 3.40
CA ILE A 7 4.37 -0.55 3.50
C ILE A 7 5.73 0.10 3.61
N ALA A 8 6.02 1.09 2.75
CA ALA A 8 7.28 1.82 2.79
C ALA A 8 7.44 2.61 4.09
N PHE A 9 6.35 3.18 4.61
CA PHE A 9 6.33 3.84 5.91
C PHE A 9 6.52 2.84 7.06
N PHE A 10 5.94 1.64 6.98
CA PHE A 10 6.14 0.58 7.96
C PHE A 10 7.60 0.11 8.00
N PHE A 11 8.21 -0.15 6.84
CA PHE A 11 9.64 -0.46 6.76
C PHE A 11 10.51 0.67 7.28
N PHE A 12 10.17 1.93 6.97
CA PHE A 12 10.84 3.09 7.52
C PHE A 12 10.77 3.11 9.05
N LEU A 13 9.58 2.93 9.65
CA LEU A 13 9.42 2.87 11.10
C LEU A 13 10.16 1.71 11.76
N GLN A 14 10.21 0.54 11.10
CA GLN A 14 10.96 -0.60 11.62
C GLN A 14 12.47 -0.33 11.67
N GLU A 15 13.00 0.36 10.67
CA GLU A 15 14.40 0.80 10.64
C GLU A 15 14.67 1.85 11.74
N LEU A 16 13.73 2.76 12.00
CA LEU A 16 13.86 3.72 13.12
C LEU A 16 13.90 3.03 14.47
N ALA A 17 13.02 2.06 14.70
CA ALA A 17 12.97 1.29 15.93
C ALA A 17 14.26 0.50 16.17
N ALA A 18 14.81 -0.14 15.13
CA ALA A 18 16.07 -0.89 15.20
C ALA A 18 17.28 0.00 15.48
N SER A 19 17.25 1.27 15.05
CA SER A 19 18.35 2.21 15.25
C SER A 19 18.42 2.80 16.67
N SER A 20 17.33 2.79 17.44
CA SER A 20 17.23 3.41 18.78
C SER A 20 18.07 2.71 19.86
N THR A 21 18.52 1.48 19.63
CA THR A 21 19.20 0.65 20.65
C THR A 21 20.74 0.71 20.61
N ALA A 22 21.36 1.50 19.72
CA ALA A 22 22.82 1.58 19.58
C ALA A 22 23.38 2.94 20.07
N GLU A 23 24.08 2.93 21.21
CA GLU A 23 24.53 4.11 21.98
C GLU A 23 25.84 4.77 21.47
N ASN A 24 26.62 4.13 20.59
CA ASN A 24 27.93 4.67 20.13
C ASN A 24 27.94 5.09 18.63
N GLY A 25 26.76 5.22 18.03
CA GLY A 25 26.57 5.35 16.57
C GLY A 25 25.97 6.66 16.09
N ASP A 26 25.76 7.65 16.96
CA ASP A 26 24.84 8.77 16.72
C ASP A 26 25.16 9.61 15.48
N VAL A 27 26.43 9.93 15.20
CA VAL A 27 26.80 10.73 14.01
C VAL A 27 26.62 9.96 12.70
N LYS A 28 26.85 8.64 12.72
CA LYS A 28 26.65 7.77 11.53
C LYS A 28 25.16 7.52 11.30
N LYS A 29 24.41 7.34 12.39
CA LYS A 29 22.96 7.13 12.44
C LYS A 29 22.19 8.35 11.94
N GLU A 30 22.58 9.56 12.35
CA GLU A 30 21.95 10.81 11.90
C GLU A 30 22.12 11.00 10.38
N ARG A 31 23.30 10.67 9.84
CA ARG A 31 23.57 10.75 8.41
C ARG A 31 22.77 9.71 7.61
N SER A 32 22.70 8.47 8.09
CA SER A 32 21.87 7.41 7.47
C SER A 32 20.39 7.77 7.48
N PHE A 33 19.88 8.34 8.57
CA PHE A 33 18.51 8.81 8.69
C PHE A 33 18.19 9.95 7.72
N LEU A 34 19.12 10.90 7.54
CA LEU A 34 19.00 11.98 6.56
C LEU A 34 18.98 11.47 5.10
N TRP A 35 19.76 10.44 4.78
CA TRP A 35 19.73 9.81 3.45
C TRP A 35 18.43 9.04 3.20
N LEU A 36 17.96 8.29 4.20
CA LEU A 36 16.69 7.55 4.11
C LEU A 36 15.50 8.48 3.96
N SER A 37 15.42 9.56 4.75
CA SER A 37 14.34 10.54 4.63
C SER A 37 14.36 11.29 3.29
N ARG A 38 15.53 11.63 2.75
CA ARG A 38 15.66 12.19 1.39
C ARG A 38 15.21 11.19 0.31
N ALA A 39 15.68 9.95 0.39
CA ALA A 39 15.29 8.89 -0.54
C ALA A 39 13.78 8.62 -0.49
N TRP A 40 13.20 8.64 0.72
CA TRP A 40 11.78 8.46 0.93
C TRP A 40 10.97 9.61 0.33
N LYS A 41 11.42 10.86 0.49
CA LYS A 41 10.77 12.03 -0.11
C LYS A 41 10.81 11.98 -1.64
N ILE A 42 11.95 11.58 -2.22
CA ILE A 42 12.10 11.37 -3.66
C ILE A 42 11.16 10.27 -4.15
N TRP A 43 11.06 9.17 -3.41
CA TRP A 43 10.16 8.07 -3.72
C TRP A 43 8.69 8.50 -3.67
N ASP A 44 8.33 9.30 -2.68
CA ASP A 44 6.98 9.83 -2.53
C ASP A 44 6.62 10.79 -3.67
N ASP A 45 7.51 11.72 -4.01
CA ASP A 45 7.34 12.65 -5.12
C ASP A 45 7.26 11.90 -6.47
N LEU A 46 8.03 10.82 -6.64
CA LEU A 46 8.02 9.98 -7.85
C LEU A 46 6.72 9.17 -7.99
N LEU A 47 6.14 8.71 -6.88
CA LEU A 47 4.84 8.03 -6.89
C LEU A 47 3.66 9.01 -7.02
N ASP A 48 3.85 10.27 -6.65
CA ASP A 48 2.85 11.36 -6.74
C ASP A 48 3.04 12.27 -7.95
N VAL A 49 3.74 11.77 -8.97
CA VAL A 49 3.95 12.43 -10.25
C VAL A 49 2.61 12.89 -10.85
N TYR A 50 2.54 14.18 -11.19
CA TYR A 50 1.34 14.88 -11.66
C TYR A 50 0.51 14.10 -12.71
N PRO A 51 1.10 13.54 -13.79
CA PRO A 51 0.33 12.77 -14.78
C PRO A 51 -0.35 11.52 -14.20
N LEU A 52 0.21 10.85 -13.19
CA LEU A 52 -0.46 9.69 -12.56
C LEU A 52 -1.69 10.10 -11.74
N ARG A 53 -1.65 11.27 -11.09
CA ARG A 53 -2.80 11.79 -10.35
C ARG A 53 -3.91 12.24 -11.30
N ALA A 54 -3.55 13.02 -12.33
CA ALA A 54 -4.48 13.51 -13.33
C ALA A 54 -5.14 12.36 -14.11
N TRP A 55 -4.37 11.34 -14.42
CA TRP A 55 -4.87 10.12 -15.02
C TRP A 55 -5.92 9.42 -14.15
N ARG A 56 -5.64 9.25 -12.86
CA ARG A 56 -6.54 8.58 -11.91
C ARG A 56 -7.85 9.36 -11.73
N THR A 57 -7.78 10.69 -11.62
CA THR A 57 -8.99 11.52 -11.52
C THR A 57 -9.81 11.51 -12.81
N TYR A 58 -9.17 11.39 -13.98
CA TYR A 58 -9.85 11.22 -15.26
C TYR A 58 -10.55 9.84 -15.36
N MET A 59 -9.92 8.79 -14.84
CA MET A 59 -10.48 7.43 -14.79
C MET A 59 -11.79 7.38 -13.98
N ASP A 60 -11.86 8.09 -12.84
CA ASP A 60 -13.07 8.15 -12.01
C ASP A 60 -14.25 8.84 -12.72
N ARG A 61 -13.99 9.81 -13.59
CA ARG A 61 -15.04 10.59 -14.27
C ARG A 61 -15.62 9.89 -15.51
N SER A 62 -14.85 9.06 -16.19
CA SER A 62 -15.27 8.38 -17.42
C SER A 62 -14.45 7.10 -17.67
N PRO A 63 -14.77 6.00 -16.98
CA PRO A 63 -13.90 4.83 -16.93
C PRO A 63 -13.70 4.15 -18.29
N ARG A 64 -14.76 4.06 -19.10
CA ARG A 64 -14.71 3.38 -20.41
C ARG A 64 -13.77 4.06 -21.40
N ARG A 65 -13.89 5.39 -21.53
CA ARG A 65 -13.06 6.18 -22.46
C ARG A 65 -11.61 6.23 -22.02
N CYS A 66 -11.40 6.44 -20.72
CA CYS A 66 -10.07 6.42 -20.13
C CYS A 66 -9.37 5.07 -20.41
N LEU A 67 -10.05 3.96 -20.13
CA LEU A 67 -9.52 2.61 -20.33
C LEU A 67 -9.18 2.33 -21.80
N CYS A 68 -10.01 2.75 -22.75
CA CYS A 68 -9.67 2.61 -24.18
C CYS A 68 -8.38 3.36 -24.53
N VAL A 69 -8.23 4.62 -24.08
CA VAL A 69 -7.02 5.41 -24.33
C VAL A 69 -5.79 4.77 -23.66
N THR A 70 -5.94 4.26 -22.43
CA THR A 70 -4.90 3.48 -21.73
C THR A 70 -4.45 2.30 -22.54
N LEU A 71 -5.39 1.48 -22.99
CA LEU A 71 -5.08 0.25 -23.69
C LEU A 71 -4.45 0.56 -25.05
N CYS A 72 -4.91 1.58 -25.77
CA CYS A 72 -4.28 2.00 -27.01
C CYS A 72 -2.82 2.44 -26.79
N ILE A 73 -2.56 3.30 -25.81
CA ILE A 73 -1.19 3.74 -25.48
C ILE A 73 -0.33 2.55 -25.04
N TRP A 74 -0.87 1.69 -24.19
CA TRP A 74 -0.18 0.51 -23.70
C TRP A 74 0.16 -0.48 -24.82
N LEU A 75 -0.76 -0.72 -25.76
CA LEU A 75 -0.53 -1.58 -26.93
C LEU A 75 0.56 -1.02 -27.85
N ILE A 76 0.57 0.30 -28.07
CA ILE A 76 1.63 0.97 -28.86
C ILE A 76 2.99 0.76 -28.18
N LEU A 77 3.06 0.98 -26.87
CA LEU A 77 4.29 0.77 -26.11
C LEU A 77 4.72 -0.70 -26.12
N GLN A 78 3.78 -1.61 -25.96
CA GLN A 78 4.01 -3.06 -26.01
C GLN A 78 4.57 -3.49 -27.35
N PHE A 79 4.07 -2.94 -28.46
CA PHE A 79 4.58 -3.20 -29.80
C PHE A 79 5.99 -2.64 -29.99
N ALA A 80 6.27 -1.43 -29.50
CA ALA A 80 7.60 -0.82 -29.53
C ALA A 80 8.63 -1.67 -28.74
N PHE A 81 8.27 -2.14 -27.55
CA PHE A 81 9.14 -3.02 -26.75
C PHE A 81 9.28 -4.43 -27.35
N ALA A 82 8.25 -4.94 -28.02
CA ALA A 82 8.34 -6.19 -28.76
C ALA A 82 9.35 -6.10 -29.91
N TYR A 83 9.40 -4.97 -30.62
CA TYR A 83 10.42 -4.71 -31.63
C TYR A 83 11.84 -4.65 -31.03
N ALA A 84 11.97 -4.11 -29.82
CA ALA A 84 13.23 -4.11 -29.06
C ALA A 84 13.62 -5.48 -28.49
N GLN A 85 12.91 -6.57 -28.80
CA GLN A 85 13.08 -7.93 -28.24
C GLN A 85 12.85 -8.07 -26.73
N PHE A 86 12.40 -7.01 -26.05
CA PHE A 86 12.08 -7.00 -24.61
C PHE A 86 10.58 -6.99 -24.31
N GLY A 87 9.73 -7.30 -25.31
CA GLY A 87 8.28 -7.19 -25.20
C GLY A 87 7.69 -8.02 -24.05
N PHE A 88 8.19 -9.23 -23.82
CA PHE A 88 7.67 -10.12 -22.78
C PHE A 88 7.95 -9.61 -21.36
N VAL A 89 9.15 -9.04 -21.15
CA VAL A 89 9.52 -8.44 -19.86
C VAL A 89 8.61 -7.25 -19.57
N PHE A 90 8.45 -6.35 -20.55
CA PHE A 90 7.54 -5.22 -20.41
C PHE A 90 6.09 -5.67 -20.12
N PHE A 91 5.62 -6.71 -20.81
CA PHE A 91 4.28 -7.26 -20.62
C PHE A 91 4.05 -7.72 -19.17
N ILE A 92 4.93 -8.58 -18.63
CA ILE A 92 4.80 -9.10 -17.27
C ILE A 92 4.86 -7.96 -16.24
N PHE A 93 5.85 -7.06 -16.37
CA PHE A 93 5.97 -5.92 -15.46
C PHE A 93 4.72 -5.03 -15.50
N SER A 94 4.14 -4.83 -16.68
CA SER A 94 2.93 -4.03 -16.82
C SER A 94 1.70 -4.70 -16.17
N LEU A 95 1.59 -6.03 -16.22
CA LEU A 95 0.54 -6.78 -15.53
C LEU A 95 0.65 -6.63 -14.00
N PHE A 96 1.86 -6.80 -13.45
CA PHE A 96 2.10 -6.56 -12.03
C PHE A 96 1.72 -5.13 -11.65
N MET A 97 2.17 -4.14 -12.42
CA MET A 97 1.81 -2.74 -12.18
C MET A 97 0.29 -2.50 -12.25
N ALA A 98 -0.41 -3.11 -13.20
CA ALA A 98 -1.86 -2.99 -13.33
C ALA A 98 -2.58 -3.55 -12.10
N VAL A 99 -2.21 -4.75 -11.63
CA VAL A 99 -2.76 -5.36 -10.42
C VAL A 99 -2.53 -4.45 -9.22
N ILE A 100 -1.29 -4.02 -9.02
CA ILE A 100 -0.85 -3.15 -7.92
C ILE A 100 -1.57 -1.80 -7.90
N LEU A 101 -1.81 -1.20 -9.07
CA LEU A 101 -2.56 0.06 -9.17
C LEU A 101 -4.05 -0.12 -8.90
N ASN A 102 -4.59 -1.31 -9.17
CA ASN A 102 -6.00 -1.67 -8.93
C ASN A 102 -6.28 -2.24 -7.53
N LEU A 103 -5.25 -2.55 -6.72
CA LEU A 103 -5.34 -2.95 -5.31
C LEU A 103 -5.82 -1.81 -4.37
N GLY A 104 -6.68 -0.92 -4.87
CA GLY A 104 -7.25 0.22 -4.15
C GLY A 104 -8.25 -0.16 -3.07
N GLN A 105 -8.64 0.83 -2.25
CA GLN A 105 -9.46 0.61 -1.06
C GLN A 105 -10.82 0.03 -1.42
N ARG A 106 -11.17 -1.08 -0.76
CA ARG A 106 -12.55 -1.58 -0.74
C ARG A 106 -13.44 -0.52 -0.11
N LYS A 107 -14.62 -0.32 -0.68
CA LYS A 107 -15.64 0.47 0.02
C LYS A 107 -15.96 -0.26 1.32
N PRO A 108 -16.12 0.44 2.47
CA PRO A 108 -16.34 -0.21 3.76
C PRO A 108 -17.56 -1.15 3.80
N ASN A 109 -18.48 -1.03 2.83
CA ASN A 109 -19.66 -1.86 2.70
C ASN A 109 -19.61 -2.83 1.50
N GLU A 110 -18.46 -3.02 0.85
CA GLU A 110 -18.34 -4.06 -0.18
C GLU A 110 -18.21 -5.44 0.47
N PRO A 111 -19.05 -6.41 0.09
CA PRO A 111 -19.00 -7.75 0.64
C PRO A 111 -17.59 -8.31 0.46
N SER A 112 -16.92 -8.62 1.58
CA SER A 112 -15.67 -9.35 1.52
C SER A 112 -15.94 -10.75 0.96
N ALA A 113 -14.93 -11.39 0.36
CA ALA A 113 -15.06 -12.78 -0.11
C ALA A 113 -15.51 -13.75 1.00
N TYR A 114 -15.29 -13.38 2.27
CA TYR A 114 -15.72 -14.14 3.44
C TYR A 114 -17.19 -13.88 3.83
N SER A 115 -17.85 -12.85 3.28
CA SER A 115 -19.31 -12.62 3.48
C SER A 115 -20.18 -13.69 2.80
N VAL A 116 -19.65 -14.38 1.77
CA VAL A 116 -20.29 -15.59 1.21
C VAL A 116 -20.50 -16.66 2.28
N PHE A 117 -19.65 -16.68 3.31
CA PHE A 117 -19.75 -17.58 4.45
C PHE A 117 -20.32 -16.91 5.72
N ASN A 118 -20.58 -15.59 5.66
CA ASN A 118 -21.15 -14.81 6.76
C ASN A 118 -22.16 -13.78 6.21
N PRO A 119 -23.35 -14.24 5.79
CA PRO A 119 -24.36 -13.40 5.13
C PRO A 119 -24.87 -12.25 6.00
N ASN A 120 -24.74 -12.35 7.33
CA ASN A 120 -25.14 -11.29 8.27
C ASN A 120 -24.00 -10.31 8.63
N CYS A 121 -22.77 -10.53 8.12
CA CYS A 121 -21.59 -9.74 8.52
C CYS A 121 -21.42 -9.66 10.06
N GLU A 122 -21.81 -10.69 10.79
CA GLU A 122 -21.66 -10.75 12.24
C GLU A 122 -20.17 -10.89 12.59
N ARG A 123 -19.70 -10.17 13.61
CA ARG A 123 -18.31 -10.32 14.08
C ARG A 123 -18.09 -11.78 14.47
N LEU A 124 -17.10 -12.42 13.85
CA LEU A 124 -16.71 -13.78 14.18
C LEU A 124 -16.33 -13.82 15.67
N LEU A 125 -17.04 -14.65 16.45
CA LEU A 125 -16.71 -14.95 17.84
C LEU A 125 -15.26 -15.50 17.87
N GLY A 126 -14.32 -14.66 18.28
CA GLY A 126 -12.89 -14.97 18.27
C GLY A 126 -11.98 -13.82 17.82
N THR A 127 -12.48 -12.80 17.12
CA THR A 127 -11.72 -11.53 16.99
C THR A 127 -11.72 -10.82 18.34
N LEU A 128 -10.56 -10.81 19.01
CA LEU A 128 -10.33 -10.06 20.26
C LEU A 128 -10.75 -8.61 20.06
N THR A 129 -11.96 -8.30 20.52
CA THR A 129 -12.47 -6.94 20.50
C THR A 129 -11.75 -6.19 21.62
N ALA A 130 -11.25 -4.98 21.36
CA ALA A 130 -10.53 -4.17 22.35
C ALA A 130 -11.30 -4.05 23.69
N GLU A 131 -12.63 -4.06 23.61
CA GLU A 131 -13.54 -4.03 24.75
C GLU A 131 -13.50 -5.31 25.62
N HIS A 132 -13.26 -6.49 25.02
CA HIS A 132 -13.00 -7.74 25.76
C HIS A 132 -11.61 -7.72 26.41
N PHE A 133 -10.61 -7.21 25.69
CA PHE A 133 -9.25 -7.07 26.21
C PHE A 133 -9.18 -6.09 27.39
N GLU A 134 -9.85 -4.95 27.31
CA GLU A 134 -9.97 -3.99 28.40
C GLU A 134 -10.69 -4.59 29.61
N ARG A 135 -11.76 -5.36 29.39
CA ARG A 135 -12.47 -6.07 30.47
C ARG A 135 -11.57 -7.07 31.19
N ASP A 136 -10.80 -7.86 30.46
CA ASP A 136 -9.88 -8.84 31.06
C ASP A 136 -8.73 -8.16 31.83
N LEU A 137 -8.18 -7.07 31.29
CA LEU A 137 -7.17 -6.26 31.99
C LEU A 137 -7.71 -5.65 33.29
N LEU A 138 -8.92 -5.09 33.26
CA LEU A 138 -9.58 -4.52 34.43
C LEU A 138 -9.92 -5.59 35.47
N ARG A 139 -10.30 -6.80 35.03
CA ARG A 139 -10.57 -7.93 35.93
C ARG A 139 -9.30 -8.41 36.63
N ARG A 140 -8.17 -8.45 35.91
CA ARG A 140 -6.86 -8.83 36.45
C ARG A 140 -6.32 -7.82 37.46
N ASN A 141 -6.61 -6.53 37.28
CA ASN A 141 -6.12 -5.44 38.14
C ASN A 141 -7.01 -5.14 39.36
N ARG A 142 -8.06 -5.94 39.63
CA ARG A 142 -8.79 -5.81 40.91
C ARG A 142 -7.98 -6.47 42.04
N PRO A 143 -7.57 -5.72 43.08
CA PRO A 143 -7.07 -6.34 44.30
C PRO A 143 -8.21 -7.14 44.93
N VAL A 144 -7.95 -8.42 45.19
CA VAL A 144 -8.87 -9.28 45.94
C VAL A 144 -8.78 -8.83 47.39
N SER A 145 -9.84 -8.19 47.89
CA SER A 145 -10.00 -7.77 49.29
C SER A 145 -10.38 -8.95 50.18
#